data_AF-A0A535B911-F1
#
_entry.id   AF-A0A535B911-F1
#
_cell.length_a   1.000
_cell.length_b   1.000
_cell.length_c   1.000
_cell.angle_alpha   90.00
_cell.angle_beta   90.00
_cell.angle_gamma   90.00
#
_symmetry.space_group_name_H-M   'P 1'
#
loop_
_entity.id
_entity.type
_entity.pdbx_description
1 polymer ?
#
loop_
_entity_poly.entity_id
_entity_poly.type
_entity_poly.pdbx_seq_one_letter_code
_entity_poly.pdbx_strand_id
1 'polypeptide(L)'
;MYRNRGLLFPLVLIAIGIIVLLANTGVLSPQALERLGDLWPLLLVILGLQLILNHTLPRQQATLIGLGATAVIVVAAVAYAALAPAAPFGIQRFDSSEQLGGLSEATLDINYGAASIDVKAGSLGNSLYQAHVDYPGGENPPTISLDRETGTLQIRESSSFSPFHLFGGQRRHVQLTLTDQVPWSIQIGGGAANLHLNLRHAQLSKLEISGGANQLDAQLPTAKGTGLISVSGG
;
A
#
# COMPACT_ATOMS: atom_id res chain seq x y z
N MET A 1 24.77 20.99 40.80
CA MET A 1 24.85 20.32 39.48
C MET A 1 23.46 20.36 38.84
N TYR A 2 23.15 21.40 38.05
CA TYR A 2 21.86 21.51 37.37
C TYR A 2 21.84 20.54 36.19
N ARG A 3 21.19 19.39 36.39
CA ARG A 3 20.95 18.40 35.34
C ARG A 3 19.76 18.91 34.52
N ASN A 4 20.00 19.89 33.65
CA ASN A 4 19.00 20.40 32.71
C ASN A 4 18.54 19.24 31.82
N ARG A 5 17.40 18.65 32.18
CA ARG A 5 16.71 17.66 31.36
C ARG A 5 16.31 18.39 30.08
N GLY A 6 16.75 17.90 28.92
CA GLY A 6 16.52 18.56 27.64
C GLY A 6 15.05 18.92 27.45
N LEU A 7 14.78 20.17 27.07
CA LEU A 7 13.43 20.72 26.89
C LEU A 7 12.67 20.12 25.70
N LEU A 8 13.28 19.15 25.01
CA LEU A 8 12.64 18.37 23.96
C LEU A 8 11.46 17.57 24.42
N PHE A 9 11.61 16.91 25.57
CA PHE A 9 10.53 16.08 26.07
C PHE A 9 9.27 16.93 26.35
N PRO A 10 9.37 18.08 27.05
CA PRO A 10 8.26 19.04 27.15
C PRO A 10 7.71 19.51 25.80
N LEU A 11 8.58 19.82 24.84
CA LEU A 11 8.15 20.38 23.55
C LEU A 11 7.43 19.36 22.67
N VAL A 12 7.90 18.11 22.66
CA VAL A 12 7.20 16.98 22.02
C VAL A 12 5.85 16.75 22.69
N LEU A 13 5.78 16.84 24.02
CA LEU A 13 4.52 16.71 24.75
C LEU A 13 3.51 17.81 24.36
N ILE A 14 3.98 19.05 24.21
CA ILE A 14 3.15 20.18 23.75
C ILE A 14 2.67 19.93 22.31
N ALA A 15 3.56 19.50 21.41
CA ALA A 15 3.19 19.21 20.03
C ALA A 15 2.12 18.10 19.94
N ILE A 16 2.29 17.01 20.70
CA ILE A 16 1.31 15.93 20.80
C ILE A 16 -0.01 16.46 21.37
N GLY A 17 0.03 17.29 22.41
CA GLY A 17 -1.15 17.91 23.01
C GLY A 17 -1.93 18.78 22.02
N ILE A 18 -1.24 19.57 21.19
CA ILE A 18 -1.85 20.38 20.13
C ILE A 18 -2.51 19.49 19.07
N ILE A 19 -1.85 18.41 18.64
CA ILE A 19 -2.41 17.46 17.67
C ILE A 19 -3.69 16.82 18.21
N VAL A 20 -3.68 16.36 19.46
CA VAL A 20 -4.85 15.76 20.11
C VAL A 20 -5.98 16.78 20.24
N LEU A 21 -5.68 18.02 20.61
CA LEU A 21 -6.68 19.09 20.71
C LEU A 21 -7.34 19.35 19.34
N LEU A 22 -6.55 19.46 18.28
CA LEU A 22 -7.04 19.72 16.92
C LEU A 22 -7.85 18.55 16.35
N ALA A 23 -7.48 17.31 16.69
CA ALA A 23 -8.29 16.13 16.38
C ALA A 23 -9.62 16.14 17.12
N ASN A 24 -9.61 16.51 18.40
CA ASN A 24 -10.83 16.57 19.20
C ASN A 24 -11.79 17.68 18.75
N THR A 25 -11.28 18.80 18.24
CA THR A 25 -12.12 19.88 17.67
C THR A 25 -12.64 19.56 16.27
N GLY A 26 -12.34 18.38 15.72
CA GLY A 26 -12.74 17.98 14.36
C GLY A 26 -12.01 18.73 13.24
N VAL A 27 -10.98 19.51 13.58
CA VAL A 27 -10.14 20.23 12.62
C VAL A 27 -9.22 19.24 11.91
N LEU A 28 -8.69 18.26 12.65
CA LEU A 28 -7.95 17.13 12.07
C LEU A 28 -8.88 15.93 11.93
N SER A 29 -9.03 15.44 10.71
CA SER A 29 -9.71 14.19 10.46
C SER A 29 -8.85 12.99 10.90
N PRO A 30 -9.43 11.80 11.12
CA PRO A 30 -8.66 10.58 11.39
C PRO A 30 -7.58 10.30 10.33
N GLN A 31 -7.86 10.64 9.07
CA GLN A 31 -6.89 10.50 7.98
C GLN A 31 -5.69 11.46 8.14
N ALA A 32 -5.90 12.67 8.69
CA ALA A 32 -4.81 13.60 8.94
C ALA A 32 -3.87 13.09 10.06
N LEU A 33 -4.38 12.37 11.05
CA LEU A 33 -3.57 11.74 12.11
C LEU A 33 -2.63 10.67 11.54
N GLU A 34 -3.11 9.84 10.61
CA GLU A 34 -2.27 8.87 9.92
C GLU A 34 -1.13 9.54 9.15
N ARG A 35 -1.41 10.66 8.44
CA ARG A 35 -0.38 11.43 7.73
C ARG A 35 0.72 11.92 8.65
N LEU A 36 0.36 12.42 9.83
CA LEU A 36 1.35 12.85 10.83
C LEU A 36 2.17 11.67 11.35
N GLY A 37 1.57 10.48 11.47
CA GLY A 37 2.27 9.24 11.82
C GLY A 37 3.32 8.83 10.79
N ASP A 38 3.02 8.97 9.49
CA ASP A 38 3.98 8.68 8.40
C ASP A 38 5.20 9.61 8.42
N LEU A 39 5.09 10.81 8.99
CA LEU A 39 6.19 11.77 9.15
C LEU A 39 7.16 11.43 10.31
N TRP A 40 7.11 10.21 10.85
CA TRP A 40 8.06 9.77 11.88
C TRP A 40 9.55 9.95 11.51
N PRO A 41 10.02 9.85 10.23
CA PRO A 41 11.43 10.09 9.91
C PRO A 41 11.82 11.55 10.16
N LEU A 42 10.87 12.49 10.09
CA LEU A 42 11.11 13.89 10.40
C LEU A 42 11.50 14.06 11.88
N LEU A 43 10.94 13.25 12.78
CA LEU A 43 11.35 13.23 14.19
C LEU A 43 12.80 12.79 14.33
N LEU A 44 13.25 11.80 13.54
CA LEU A 44 14.67 11.41 13.51
C LEU A 44 15.56 12.52 12.96
N VAL A 45 15.11 13.26 11.93
CA VAL A 45 15.85 14.40 11.38
C VAL A 45 16.00 15.49 12.44
N ILE A 46 14.92 15.86 13.13
CA ILE A 46 14.96 16.86 14.21
C ILE A 46 15.90 16.41 15.33
N LEU A 47 15.80 15.14 15.75
CA LEU A 47 16.64 14.57 16.79
C LEU A 47 18.12 14.59 16.37
N GLY A 48 18.42 14.19 15.13
CA GLY A 48 19.77 14.21 14.57
C GLY A 48 20.35 15.62 14.45
N LEU A 49 19.57 16.58 13.94
CA LEU A 49 19.98 17.97 13.84
C LEU A 49 20.36 18.51 15.21
N GLN A 50 19.55 18.22 16.22
CA GLN A 50 19.79 18.71 17.56
C GLN A 50 20.98 18.05 18.25
N LEU A 51 21.25 16.78 17.98
CA LEU A 51 22.47 16.14 18.44
C LEU A 51 23.70 16.86 17.88
N ILE A 52 23.67 17.24 16.61
CA ILE A 52 24.75 18.01 15.97
C ILE A 52 24.88 19.40 16.59
N LEU A 53 23.78 20.17 16.69
CA LEU A 53 23.80 21.53 17.25
C LEU A 53 24.27 21.55 18.71
N ASN A 54 23.88 20.56 19.51
CA ASN A 54 24.29 20.45 20.90
C ASN A 54 25.76 20.06 21.05
N HIS A 55 26.40 19.56 20.00
CA HIS A 55 27.83 19.27 19.96
C HIS A 55 28.67 20.43 19.41
N THR A 56 28.16 21.19 18.43
CA THR A 56 28.92 22.24 17.72
C THR A 56 28.81 23.63 18.35
N LEU A 57 27.73 23.93 19.07
CA LEU A 57 27.46 25.29 19.58
C LEU A 57 27.42 25.36 21.11
N PRO A 58 27.70 26.54 21.69
CA PRO A 58 27.47 26.78 23.11
C PRO A 58 26.02 26.45 23.48
N ARG A 59 25.84 25.72 24.59
CA ARG A 59 24.56 25.13 25.02
C ARG A 59 23.35 26.07 24.96
N GLN A 60 23.54 27.37 25.21
CA GLN A 60 22.47 28.38 25.15
C GLN A 60 22.00 28.67 23.71
N GLN A 61 22.94 28.82 22.76
CA GLN A 61 22.63 29.09 21.35
C GLN A 61 22.05 27.85 20.66
N ALA A 62 22.60 26.67 20.96
CA ALA A 62 22.06 25.39 20.48
C ALA A 62 20.59 25.18 20.88
N THR A 63 20.23 25.60 22.10
CA THR A 63 18.86 25.48 22.61
C THR A 63 17.91 26.42 21.87
N LEU A 64 18.30 27.68 21.67
CA LEU A 64 17.45 28.68 20.98
C LEU A 64 17.25 28.35 19.51
N ILE A 65 18.33 27.94 18.81
CA ILE A 65 18.26 27.59 17.39
C ILE A 65 17.49 26.27 17.20
N GLY A 66 17.71 25.29 18.07
CA GLY A 66 16.94 24.03 18.06
C GLY A 66 15.45 24.24 18.33
N LEU A 67 15.10 25.16 19.24
CA LEU A 67 13.71 25.56 19.51
C LEU A 67 13.06 26.21 18.29
N GLY A 68 13.74 27.18 17.69
CA GLY A 68 13.27 27.86 16.49
C GLY A 68 13.05 26.88 15.33
N ALA A 69 14.03 26.02 15.06
CA ALA A 69 13.94 25.01 14.01
C ALA A 69 12.77 24.03 14.27
N THR A 70 12.61 23.55 15.50
CA THR A 70 11.54 22.61 15.84
C THR A 70 10.16 23.26 15.71
N ALA A 71 10.01 24.49 16.21
CA ALA A 71 8.74 25.23 16.09
C ALA A 71 8.39 25.48 14.62
N VAL A 72 9.35 25.88 13.79
CA VAL A 72 9.14 26.07 12.35
C VAL A 72 8.74 24.76 11.67
N ILE A 73 9.40 23.65 11.99
CA ILE A 73 9.08 22.34 11.40
C ILE A 73 7.68 21.86 11.83
N VAL A 74 7.33 22.02 13.10
CA VAL A 74 5.98 21.65 13.61
C VAL A 74 4.92 22.51 12.94
N VAL A 75 5.12 23.83 12.84
CA VAL A 75 4.19 24.74 12.16
C VAL A 75 4.07 24.37 10.67
N ALA A 76 5.19 24.08 10.00
CA ALA A 76 5.18 23.65 8.60
C ALA A 76 4.46 22.31 8.40
N ALA A 77 4.63 21.34 9.31
CA ALA A 77 3.94 20.06 9.26
C ALA A 77 2.43 20.20 9.49
N VAL A 78 2.02 21.03 10.45
CA VAL A 78 0.60 21.34 10.70
C VAL A 78 0.00 22.11 9.52
N ALA A 79 0.70 23.11 8.99
CA ALA A 79 0.27 23.85 7.81
C ALA A 79 0.18 22.95 6.58
N TYR A 80 1.12 22.03 6.38
CA TYR A 80 1.05 21.03 5.31
C TYR A 80 -0.15 20.10 5.49
N ALA A 81 -0.40 19.60 6.70
CA ALA A 81 -1.55 18.75 6.98
C ALA A 81 -2.91 19.47 6.78
N ALA A 82 -2.96 20.78 7.02
CA ALA A 82 -4.20 21.58 6.96
C ALA A 82 -4.46 22.27 5.61
N LEU A 83 -3.41 22.73 4.91
CA LEU A 83 -3.52 23.55 3.68
C LEU A 83 -3.08 22.82 2.41
N ALA A 84 -2.28 21.76 2.48
CA ALA A 84 -1.92 21.03 1.27
C ALA A 84 -3.20 20.48 0.61
N PRO A 85 -3.28 20.47 -0.74
CA PRO A 85 -4.33 19.75 -1.43
C PRO A 85 -4.42 18.36 -0.82
N ALA A 86 -5.62 17.91 -0.49
CA ALA A 86 -5.80 16.56 0.01
C ALA A 86 -5.25 15.60 -1.05
N ALA A 87 -4.00 15.17 -0.91
CA ALA A 87 -3.58 13.96 -1.60
C ALA A 87 -4.56 12.87 -1.14
N PRO A 88 -4.90 11.89 -1.97
CA PRO A 88 -5.67 10.76 -1.47
C PRO A 88 -4.84 10.12 -0.35
N PHE A 89 -5.39 9.99 0.85
CA PHE A 89 -4.78 9.27 1.98
C PHE A 89 -5.79 8.25 2.51
N GLY A 90 -5.32 7.28 3.29
CA GLY A 90 -6.11 6.10 3.64
C GLY A 90 -6.16 5.11 2.48
N ILE A 91 -7.06 4.13 2.53
CA ILE A 91 -7.19 3.14 1.45
C ILE A 91 -7.97 3.78 0.30
N GLN A 92 -7.38 3.77 -0.89
CA GLN A 92 -8.02 4.11 -2.15
C GLN A 92 -8.44 2.83 -2.86
N ARG A 93 -9.54 2.91 -3.61
CA ARG A 93 -10.05 1.79 -4.39
C ARG A 93 -9.93 2.08 -5.87
N PHE A 94 -9.30 1.17 -6.59
CA PHE A 94 -9.26 1.16 -8.04
C PHE A 94 -10.11 -0.01 -8.55
N ASP A 95 -11.20 0.32 -9.22
CA ASP A 95 -12.10 -0.66 -9.81
C ASP A 95 -11.88 -0.73 -11.31
N SER A 96 -11.71 -1.93 -11.85
CA SER A 96 -11.62 -2.16 -13.29
C SER A 96 -12.46 -3.36 -13.69
N SER A 97 -13.15 -3.23 -14.82
CA SER A 97 -13.90 -4.32 -15.41
C SER A 97 -13.90 -4.17 -16.92
N GLU A 98 -13.74 -5.28 -17.63
CA GLU A 98 -13.88 -5.32 -19.08
C GLU A 98 -14.82 -6.42 -19.52
N GLN A 99 -15.35 -6.28 -20.74
CA GLN A 99 -16.24 -7.25 -21.36
C GLN A 99 -15.45 -8.43 -21.93
N LEU A 100 -16.08 -9.62 -21.96
CA LEU A 100 -15.50 -10.84 -22.55
C LEU A 100 -15.09 -10.65 -24.01
N GLY A 101 -15.85 -9.83 -24.76
CA GLY A 101 -15.44 -9.38 -26.08
C GLY A 101 -15.26 -10.48 -27.14
N GLY A 102 -15.82 -11.67 -26.92
CA GLY A 102 -15.67 -12.82 -27.82
C GLY A 102 -14.37 -13.61 -27.62
N LEU A 103 -13.58 -13.31 -26.58
CA LEU A 103 -12.41 -14.11 -26.22
C LEU A 103 -12.82 -15.55 -25.91
N SER A 104 -12.10 -16.51 -26.47
CA SER A 104 -12.29 -17.95 -26.22
C SER A 104 -11.36 -18.49 -25.14
N GLU A 105 -10.31 -17.76 -24.79
CA GLU A 105 -9.33 -18.08 -23.76
C GLU A 105 -8.77 -16.77 -23.18
N ALA A 106 -8.28 -16.82 -21.94
CA ALA A 106 -7.69 -15.65 -21.31
C ALA A 106 -6.48 -16.02 -20.43
N THR A 107 -5.51 -15.11 -20.39
CA THR A 107 -4.34 -15.22 -19.52
C THR A 107 -4.38 -14.12 -18.48
N LEU A 108 -4.21 -14.48 -17.22
CA LEU A 108 -4.05 -13.56 -16.10
C LEU A 108 -2.58 -13.52 -15.71
N ASP A 109 -1.96 -12.35 -15.78
CA ASP A 109 -0.60 -12.08 -15.32
C ASP A 109 -0.64 -11.00 -14.24
N ILE A 110 -0.40 -11.40 -12.99
CA ILE A 110 -0.33 -10.50 -11.84
C ILE A 110 1.11 -10.41 -11.39
N ASN A 111 1.69 -9.21 -11.43
CA ASN A 111 2.97 -8.93 -10.80
C ASN A 111 2.80 -7.77 -9.82
N TYR A 112 2.56 -8.13 -8.56
CA TYR A 112 2.15 -7.16 -7.54
C TYR A 112 2.79 -7.53 -6.18
N GLY A 113 3.66 -6.66 -5.67
CA GLY A 113 4.45 -6.94 -4.48
C GLY A 113 3.71 -6.62 -3.18
N ALA A 114 4.06 -7.34 -2.10
CA ALA A 114 3.66 -7.04 -0.73
C ALA A 114 2.14 -6.81 -0.52
N ALA A 115 1.30 -7.53 -1.28
CA ALA A 115 -0.16 -7.46 -1.20
C ALA A 115 -0.79 -8.78 -0.79
N SER A 116 -2.02 -8.71 -0.27
CA SER A 116 -2.90 -9.87 -0.15
C SER A 116 -3.75 -9.99 -1.41
N ILE A 117 -3.70 -11.14 -2.09
CA ILE A 117 -4.36 -11.36 -3.37
C ILE A 117 -5.43 -12.44 -3.20
N ASP A 118 -6.66 -12.10 -3.55
CA ASP A 118 -7.84 -12.94 -3.51
C ASP A 118 -8.41 -13.09 -4.93
N VAL A 119 -8.24 -14.27 -5.53
CA VAL A 119 -8.78 -14.57 -6.86
C VAL A 119 -9.92 -15.56 -6.72
N LYS A 120 -11.08 -15.24 -7.28
CA LYS A 120 -12.25 -16.12 -7.34
C LYS A 120 -12.78 -16.24 -8.76
N ALA A 121 -13.28 -17.41 -9.11
CA ALA A 121 -14.02 -17.61 -10.36
C ALA A 121 -15.53 -17.68 -10.11
N GLY A 122 -16.32 -17.06 -10.99
CA GLY A 122 -17.78 -17.10 -10.92
C GLY A 122 -18.45 -16.49 -12.15
N SER A 123 -19.78 -16.52 -12.16
CA SER A 123 -20.56 -16.02 -13.28
C SER A 123 -20.61 -14.49 -13.28
N LEU A 124 -19.98 -13.88 -14.29
CA LEU A 124 -19.88 -12.42 -14.47
C LEU A 124 -20.73 -11.88 -15.63
N GLY A 125 -21.66 -12.69 -16.15
CA GLY A 125 -22.48 -12.32 -17.31
C GLY A 125 -21.61 -12.10 -18.55
N ASN A 126 -21.54 -10.86 -19.04
CA ASN A 126 -20.76 -10.50 -20.23
C ASN A 126 -19.39 -9.89 -19.91
N SER A 127 -18.99 -9.85 -18.63
CA SER A 127 -17.68 -9.35 -18.19
C SER A 127 -16.63 -10.47 -18.18
N LEU A 128 -15.41 -10.14 -18.63
CA LEU A 128 -14.25 -11.03 -18.56
C LEU A 128 -13.76 -11.14 -17.11
N TYR A 129 -13.62 -10.00 -16.45
CA TYR A 129 -13.13 -9.88 -15.09
C TYR A 129 -13.74 -8.67 -14.38
N GLN A 130 -13.70 -8.71 -13.04
CA GLN A 130 -13.93 -7.56 -12.17
C GLN A 130 -12.79 -7.53 -11.14
N ALA A 131 -11.99 -6.46 -11.19
CA ALA A 131 -10.88 -6.23 -10.28
C ALA A 131 -11.22 -5.08 -9.34
N HIS A 132 -11.03 -5.31 -8.04
CA HIS A 132 -11.07 -4.30 -6.99
C HIS A 132 -9.71 -4.30 -6.31
N VAL A 133 -8.96 -3.21 -6.45
CA VAL A 133 -7.64 -3.06 -5.85
C VAL A 133 -7.69 -1.96 -4.81
N ASP A 134 -7.51 -2.35 -3.55
CA ASP A 134 -7.36 -1.43 -2.43
C ASP A 134 -5.85 -1.13 -2.27
N TYR A 135 -5.47 0.14 -2.33
CA TYR A 135 -4.08 0.60 -2.27
C TYR A 135 -3.90 1.85 -1.39
N PRO A 136 -2.71 2.09 -0.81
CA PRO A 136 -2.46 3.27 0.01
C PRO A 136 -2.60 4.58 -0.79
N GLY A 137 -3.37 5.51 -0.23
CA GLY A 137 -3.38 6.88 -0.67
C GLY A 137 -2.02 7.53 -0.41
N GLY A 138 -1.39 8.01 -1.48
CA GLY A 138 0.01 8.42 -1.52
C GLY A 138 0.81 7.61 -2.55
N GLU A 139 0.27 6.48 -2.98
CA GLU A 139 0.79 5.69 -4.10
C GLU A 139 0.02 5.97 -5.38
N ASN A 140 0.64 5.65 -6.51
CA ASN A 140 -0.03 5.68 -7.80
C ASN A 140 -1.03 4.49 -7.88
N PRO A 141 -2.13 4.66 -8.63
CA PRO A 141 -3.05 3.55 -8.87
C PRO A 141 -2.36 2.43 -9.64
N PRO A 142 -2.76 1.16 -9.43
CA PRO A 142 -2.24 0.03 -10.18
C PRO A 142 -2.52 0.19 -11.68
N THR A 143 -1.63 -0.33 -12.52
CA THR A 143 -1.85 -0.39 -13.96
C THR A 143 -2.53 -1.71 -14.30
N ILE A 144 -3.77 -1.63 -14.79
CA ILE A 144 -4.51 -2.78 -15.32
C ILE A 144 -4.69 -2.57 -16.82
N SER A 145 -4.25 -3.54 -17.62
CA SER A 145 -4.38 -3.50 -19.09
C SER A 145 -4.80 -4.86 -19.62
N LEU A 146 -5.78 -4.87 -20.52
CA LEU A 146 -6.17 -6.05 -21.28
C LEU A 146 -5.67 -5.94 -22.71
N ASP A 147 -4.81 -6.87 -23.12
CA ASP A 147 -4.50 -7.08 -24.53
C ASP A 147 -5.58 -7.98 -25.15
N ARG A 148 -6.36 -7.43 -26.08
CA ARG A 148 -7.45 -8.14 -26.75
C ARG A 148 -7.00 -9.06 -27.88
N GLU A 149 -5.78 -8.89 -28.39
CA GLU A 149 -5.23 -9.79 -29.41
C GLU A 149 -4.79 -11.11 -28.79
N THR A 150 -4.19 -11.05 -27.60
CA THR A 150 -3.69 -12.22 -26.88
C THR A 150 -4.60 -12.71 -25.75
N GLY A 151 -5.62 -11.92 -25.36
CA GLY A 151 -6.47 -12.22 -24.20
C GLY A 151 -5.73 -12.08 -22.87
N THR A 152 -4.64 -11.32 -22.82
CA THR A 152 -3.78 -11.20 -21.62
C THR A 152 -4.19 -10.01 -20.76
N LEU A 153 -4.70 -10.31 -19.56
CA LEU A 153 -4.96 -9.36 -18.50
C LEU A 153 -3.70 -9.19 -17.64
N GLN A 154 -3.08 -8.02 -17.70
CA GLN A 154 -1.91 -7.68 -16.89
C GLN A 154 -2.30 -6.74 -15.75
N ILE A 155 -1.93 -7.11 -14.53
CA ILE A 155 -2.06 -6.28 -13.32
C ILE A 155 -0.65 -6.04 -12.78
N ARG A 156 -0.16 -4.79 -12.89
CA ARG A 156 1.17 -4.39 -12.44
C ARG A 156 1.09 -3.35 -11.33
N GLU A 157 1.96 -3.50 -10.34
CA GLU A 157 2.20 -2.44 -9.37
C GLU A 157 2.86 -1.25 -10.07
N SER A 158 2.27 -0.06 -9.91
CA SER A 158 2.95 1.18 -10.26
C SER A 158 3.98 1.45 -9.17
N SER A 159 5.26 1.26 -9.48
CA SER A 159 6.33 1.50 -8.51
C SER A 159 6.28 2.96 -8.02
N SER A 160 6.00 3.13 -6.73
CA SER A 160 6.19 4.41 -6.04
C SER A 160 7.09 4.14 -4.84
N PHE A 161 8.33 4.62 -4.93
CA PHE A 161 9.24 4.61 -3.79
C PHE A 161 8.76 5.69 -2.80
N SER A 162 8.08 5.27 -1.74
CA SER A 162 7.75 6.15 -0.63
C SER A 162 8.58 5.75 0.60
N PRO A 163 9.60 6.54 0.98
CA PRO A 163 10.49 6.25 2.10
C PRO A 163 9.77 6.29 3.47
N PHE A 164 8.51 6.71 3.50
CA PHE A 164 7.70 6.82 4.71
C PHE A 164 6.98 5.50 5.07
N HIS A 165 6.91 4.50 4.17
CA HIS A 165 6.17 3.25 4.39
C HIS A 165 6.95 2.12 5.08
N LEU A 166 8.00 2.44 5.84
CA LEU A 166 8.82 1.44 6.56
C LEU A 166 8.04 0.58 7.58
N PHE A 167 6.84 1.01 7.99
CA PHE A 167 5.95 0.27 8.91
C PHE A 167 4.53 0.04 8.36
N GLY A 168 4.29 0.32 7.08
CA GLY A 168 2.98 0.22 6.42
C GLY A 168 2.68 -1.17 5.87
N GLY A 169 2.70 -2.21 6.72
CA GLY A 169 2.33 -3.56 6.30
C GLY A 169 0.83 -3.71 6.01
N GLN A 170 0.49 -4.45 4.95
CA GLN A 170 -0.85 -5.02 4.69
C GLN A 170 -1.97 -4.03 4.30
N ARG A 171 -1.66 -2.93 3.61
CA ARG A 171 -2.68 -2.01 3.08
C ARG A 171 -3.06 -2.26 1.61
N ARG A 172 -2.37 -3.18 0.94
CA ARG A 172 -2.65 -3.55 -0.45
C ARG A 172 -3.44 -4.86 -0.50
N HIS A 173 -4.63 -4.79 -1.09
CA HIS A 173 -5.51 -5.94 -1.23
C HIS A 173 -6.10 -5.98 -2.64
N VAL A 174 -5.87 -7.07 -3.35
CA VAL A 174 -6.33 -7.28 -4.73
C VAL A 174 -7.42 -8.33 -4.70
N GLN A 175 -8.67 -7.93 -4.95
CA GLN A 175 -9.78 -8.85 -5.17
C GLN A 175 -10.05 -8.95 -6.66
N LEU A 176 -9.94 -10.15 -7.21
CA LEU A 176 -10.18 -10.40 -8.62
C LEU A 176 -11.25 -11.47 -8.79
N THR A 177 -12.31 -11.13 -9.51
CA THR A 177 -13.32 -12.07 -9.97
C THR A 177 -13.11 -12.35 -11.44
N LEU A 178 -12.94 -13.63 -11.79
CA LEU A 178 -12.77 -14.10 -13.16
C LEU A 178 -14.06 -14.79 -13.65
N THR A 179 -14.38 -14.65 -14.93
CA THR A 179 -15.51 -15.35 -15.54
C THR A 179 -15.26 -16.87 -15.64
N ASP A 180 -16.31 -17.67 -15.50
CA ASP A 180 -16.29 -19.13 -15.62
C ASP A 180 -16.53 -19.63 -17.06
N GLN A 181 -16.74 -18.71 -18.02
CA GLN A 181 -17.10 -19.03 -19.40
C GLN A 181 -15.91 -19.44 -20.29
N VAL A 182 -14.69 -19.02 -19.95
CA VAL A 182 -13.48 -19.29 -20.74
C VAL A 182 -12.39 -19.98 -19.92
N PRO A 183 -11.53 -20.79 -20.57
CA PRO A 183 -10.31 -21.31 -19.97
C PRO A 183 -9.33 -20.19 -19.60
N TRP A 184 -8.74 -20.33 -18.40
CA TRP A 184 -7.78 -19.40 -17.82
C TRP A 184 -6.37 -20.01 -17.70
N SER A 185 -5.37 -19.25 -18.11
CA SER A 185 -3.96 -19.45 -17.74
C SER A 185 -3.58 -18.39 -16.70
N ILE A 186 -3.24 -18.80 -15.47
CA ILE A 186 -2.99 -17.89 -14.35
C ILE A 186 -1.51 -17.91 -14.01
N GLN A 187 -0.88 -16.74 -14.06
CA GLN A 187 0.50 -16.49 -13.67
C GLN A 187 0.49 -15.42 -12.57
N ILE A 188 1.00 -15.80 -11.39
CA ILE A 188 1.07 -14.91 -10.24
C ILE A 188 2.54 -14.80 -9.83
N GLY A 189 3.10 -13.62 -10.04
CA GLY A 189 4.45 -13.23 -9.72
C GLY A 189 4.51 -12.20 -8.59
N GLY A 190 5.68 -12.10 -7.96
CA GLY A 190 5.99 -11.05 -7.00
C GLY A 190 5.96 -11.51 -5.54
N GLY A 191 6.34 -10.62 -4.62
CA GLY A 191 6.39 -10.92 -3.18
C GLY A 191 5.04 -10.75 -2.48
N ALA A 192 3.98 -11.41 -2.97
CA ALA A 192 2.65 -11.34 -2.35
C ALA A 192 2.70 -11.91 -0.91
N ALA A 193 2.11 -11.24 0.08
CA ALA A 193 2.17 -11.70 1.45
C ALA A 193 1.24 -12.91 1.69
N ASN A 194 -0.01 -12.82 1.20
CA ASN A 194 -1.01 -13.86 1.31
C ASN A 194 -1.67 -14.06 -0.06
N LEU A 195 -1.84 -15.30 -0.48
CA LEU A 195 -2.47 -15.66 -1.74
C LEU A 195 -3.63 -16.64 -1.49
N HIS A 196 -4.86 -16.19 -1.77
CA HIS A 196 -6.08 -16.97 -1.66
C HIS A 196 -6.70 -17.17 -3.05
N LEU A 197 -6.75 -18.41 -3.52
CA LEU A 197 -7.27 -18.76 -4.85
C LEU A 197 -8.50 -19.66 -4.68
N ASN A 198 -9.69 -19.20 -5.09
CA ASN A 198 -10.91 -19.99 -5.17
C ASN A 198 -11.32 -20.19 -6.63
N LEU A 199 -10.71 -21.19 -7.26
CA LEU A 199 -10.84 -21.51 -8.68
C LEU A 199 -11.76 -22.72 -8.92
N ARG A 200 -12.57 -23.14 -7.94
CA ARG A 200 -13.43 -24.34 -8.03
C ARG A 200 -14.38 -24.33 -9.24
N HIS A 201 -14.84 -23.15 -9.62
CA HIS A 201 -15.73 -22.94 -10.77
C HIS A 201 -15.00 -22.45 -12.02
N ALA A 202 -13.67 -22.29 -11.96
CA ALA A 202 -12.87 -21.86 -13.10
C ALA A 202 -12.63 -23.02 -14.08
N GLN A 203 -12.51 -22.70 -15.35
CA GLN A 203 -11.88 -23.59 -16.33
C GLN A 203 -10.38 -23.32 -16.31
N LEU A 204 -9.61 -24.05 -15.49
CA LEU A 204 -8.17 -23.79 -15.34
C LEU A 204 -7.35 -24.63 -16.32
N SER A 205 -6.55 -23.97 -17.18
CA SER A 205 -5.61 -24.63 -18.09
C SER A 205 -4.20 -24.73 -17.51
N LYS A 206 -3.72 -23.64 -16.89
CA LYS A 206 -2.38 -23.54 -16.30
C LYS A 206 -2.43 -22.64 -15.06
N LEU A 207 -1.70 -23.03 -14.02
CA LEU A 207 -1.45 -22.21 -12.83
C LEU A 207 0.04 -22.18 -12.55
N GLU A 208 0.62 -20.99 -12.55
CA GLU A 208 2.02 -20.76 -12.23
C GLU A 208 2.12 -19.67 -11.15
N ILE A 209 2.77 -20.01 -10.05
CA ILE A 209 2.98 -19.12 -8.92
C ILE A 209 4.48 -19.03 -8.67
N SER A 210 5.02 -17.82 -8.72
CA SER A 210 6.44 -17.54 -8.54
C SER A 210 6.64 -16.35 -7.59
N GLY A 211 7.23 -16.60 -6.41
CA GLY A 211 7.48 -15.54 -5.45
C GLY A 211 7.65 -16.00 -4.00
N GLY A 212 8.12 -15.09 -3.15
CA GLY A 212 8.23 -15.32 -1.71
C GLY A 212 6.93 -15.00 -1.00
N ALA A 213 5.93 -15.89 -1.11
CA ALA A 213 4.67 -15.76 -0.39
C ALA A 213 4.76 -16.35 1.03
N ASN A 214 4.20 -15.65 2.02
CA ASN A 214 4.18 -16.16 3.39
C ASN A 214 3.11 -17.25 3.56
N GLN A 215 1.96 -17.11 2.89
CA GLN A 215 0.86 -18.07 2.93
C GLN A 215 0.16 -18.20 1.57
N LEU A 216 -0.09 -19.45 1.16
CA LEU A 216 -0.84 -19.81 -0.04
C LEU A 216 -1.99 -20.75 0.35
N ASP A 217 -3.23 -20.38 0.01
CA ASP A 217 -4.42 -21.24 0.06
C ASP A 217 -5.03 -21.28 -1.34
N ALA A 218 -5.13 -22.48 -1.93
CA ALA A 218 -5.65 -22.66 -3.28
C ALA A 218 -6.67 -23.79 -3.35
N GLN A 219 -7.87 -23.46 -3.82
CA GLN A 219 -8.96 -24.38 -4.10
C GLN A 219 -9.14 -24.48 -5.61
N LEU A 220 -8.74 -25.61 -6.16
CA LEU A 220 -8.67 -25.84 -7.60
C LEU A 220 -9.98 -26.45 -8.14
N PRO A 221 -10.26 -26.31 -9.45
CA PRO A 221 -11.40 -26.97 -10.08
C PRO A 221 -11.21 -28.48 -10.15
N THR A 222 -12.32 -29.21 -10.30
CA THR A 222 -12.26 -30.65 -10.59
C THR A 222 -11.56 -30.85 -11.93
N ALA A 223 -10.48 -31.63 -11.94
CA ALA A 223 -9.69 -31.88 -13.14
C ALA A 223 -10.55 -32.51 -14.24
N LYS A 224 -10.62 -31.86 -15.40
CA LYS A 224 -11.22 -32.41 -16.63
C LYS A 224 -10.17 -32.89 -17.65
N GLY A 225 -8.89 -32.85 -17.29
CA GLY A 225 -7.75 -33.21 -18.15
C GLY A 225 -6.41 -32.99 -17.43
N THR A 226 -5.30 -32.95 -18.17
CA THR A 226 -3.96 -32.65 -17.63
C THR A 226 -3.78 -31.14 -17.51
N GLY A 227 -3.60 -30.63 -16.28
CA GLY A 227 -3.28 -29.23 -16.01
C GLY A 227 -1.87 -29.08 -15.44
N LEU A 228 -1.14 -28.05 -15.85
CA LEU A 228 0.17 -27.72 -15.28
C LEU A 228 0.00 -26.80 -14.07
N ILE A 229 0.49 -27.25 -12.92
CA ILE A 229 0.57 -26.45 -11.70
C ILE A 229 2.04 -26.36 -11.31
N SER A 230 2.58 -25.15 -11.30
CA SER A 230 3.95 -24.87 -10.87
C SER A 230 3.93 -23.85 -9.74
N VAL A 231 4.56 -24.18 -8.62
CA VAL A 231 4.71 -23.28 -7.48
C VAL A 231 6.18 -23.22 -7.13
N SER A 232 6.74 -22.01 -7.14
CA SER A 232 8.12 -21.73 -6.79
C SER A 232 8.17 -20.56 -5.80
N GLY A 233 8.89 -20.74 -4.70
CA GLY A 233 9.03 -19.75 -3.63
C GLY A 233 10.24 -20.04 -2.76
N GLY A 234 10.70 -19.00 -2.05
CA GLY A 234 11.87 -19.02 -1.18
C GLY A 234 11.70 -18.07 0.00
#